data_AF-A0A8J3YUX8-F1
#
_entry.id   AF-A0A8J3YUX8-F1
#
_cell.length_a   1.000
_cell.length_b   1.000
_cell.length_c   1.000
_cell.angle_alpha   90.00
_cell.angle_beta   90.00
_cell.angle_gamma   90.00
#
_symmetry.space_group_name_H-M   'P 1'
#
loop_
_entity.id
_entity.type
_entity.pdbx_description
1 polymer ?
#
loop_
_entity_poly.entity_id
_entity_poly.type
_entity_poly.pdbx_seq_one_letter_code
_entity_poly.pdbx_strand_id
1 'polypeptide(L)'
;MPVALGPYPLCPACRMTNGGLIAVRHRQIHLKAHGKEACVDRGIAGLLGSLWAVCDTRSCCEDEGGRAYVVPTAETCDAATQLLSSLRLHPTVVDGIIYFRLPDAFRLDDVEQVRQRLQGPAGIQVTWRLNSAGVIEKVAPASDPATPDTEN
;
A
#
# COMPACT_ATOMS: atom_id res chain seq x y z
N MET A 1 15.05 26.48 1.81
CA MET A 1 14.07 27.28 1.05
C MET A 1 12.84 26.42 0.82
N PRO A 2 11.61 26.97 0.89
CA PRO A 2 10.41 26.20 0.61
C PRO A 2 10.35 25.80 -0.87
N VAL A 3 9.96 24.56 -1.14
CA VAL A 3 9.83 23.99 -2.49
C VAL A 3 8.35 23.79 -2.80
N ALA A 4 7.89 24.29 -3.95
CA ALA A 4 6.53 24.07 -4.46
C ALA A 4 6.60 23.38 -5.81
N LEU A 5 6.04 22.18 -5.92
CA LEU A 5 6.04 21.38 -7.15
C LEU A 5 4.73 21.46 -7.93
N GLY A 6 3.70 22.10 -7.36
CA GLY A 6 2.38 22.25 -7.96
C GLY A 6 1.42 23.07 -7.10
N PRO A 7 0.14 23.14 -7.47
CA PRO A 7 -0.82 24.05 -6.84
C PRO A 7 -1.42 23.54 -5.53
N TYR A 8 -1.21 22.26 -5.16
CA TYR A 8 -1.88 21.66 -4.03
C TYR A 8 -1.01 21.70 -2.77
N PRO A 9 -1.39 22.47 -1.73
CA PRO A 9 -0.62 22.56 -0.51
C PRO A 9 -0.59 21.24 0.26
N LEU A 10 0.53 20.94 0.91
CA LEU A 10 0.59 19.89 1.93
C LEU A 10 -0.17 20.34 3.20
N CYS A 11 -0.61 19.37 4.01
CA CYS A 11 -1.17 19.66 5.33
C CYS A 11 -0.09 20.25 6.26
N PRO A 12 -0.47 20.99 7.32
CA PRO A 12 0.50 21.59 8.24
C PRO A 12 1.48 20.58 8.85
N ALA A 13 1.01 19.38 9.21
CA ALA A 13 1.85 18.33 9.79
C ALA A 13 2.95 17.88 8.80
N CYS A 14 2.59 17.59 7.55
CA CYS A 14 3.56 17.14 6.55
C CYS A 14 4.51 18.26 6.10
N ARG A 15 4.09 19.54 6.12
CA ARG A 15 5.03 20.64 5.81
C ARG A 15 6.21 20.69 6.78
N MET A 16 6.01 20.28 8.04
CA MET A 16 7.05 20.28 9.07
C MET A 16 8.07 19.17 8.87
N THR A 17 7.67 18.04 8.27
CA THR A 17 8.50 16.83 8.16
C THR A 17 9.05 16.57 6.76
N ASN A 18 8.48 17.21 5.72
CA ASN A 18 8.77 16.88 4.32
C ASN A 18 9.91 17.72 3.70
N GLY A 19 10.96 18.00 4.48
CA GLY A 19 12.22 18.59 3.99
C GLY A 19 12.10 19.96 3.33
N GLY A 20 11.07 20.75 3.64
CA GLY A 20 10.81 22.05 3.03
C GLY A 20 9.88 22.02 1.81
N LEU A 21 9.36 20.85 1.42
CA LEU A 21 8.28 20.74 0.44
C LEU A 21 6.98 21.30 1.03
N ILE A 22 6.33 22.24 0.34
CA ILE A 22 5.11 22.92 0.81
C ILE A 22 3.88 22.69 -0.07
N ALA A 23 4.08 22.34 -1.35
CA ALA A 23 2.99 22.07 -2.29
C ALA A 23 3.42 21.07 -3.37
N VAL A 24 2.46 20.31 -3.89
CA VAL A 24 2.63 19.20 -4.83
C VAL A 24 1.64 19.27 -5.99
N ARG A 25 1.85 18.42 -6.99
CA ARG A 25 1.09 18.42 -8.26
C ARG A 25 -0.31 17.85 -8.15
N HIS A 26 -0.53 16.91 -7.24
CA HIS A 26 -1.82 16.25 -7.06
C HIS A 26 -2.41 16.56 -5.69
N ARG A 27 -3.74 16.54 -5.61
CA ARG A 27 -4.43 16.71 -4.33
C ARG A 27 -4.02 15.59 -3.38
N GLN A 28 -3.55 15.96 -2.19
CA GLN A 28 -3.17 15.01 -1.14
C GLN A 28 -4.30 14.77 -0.14
N ILE A 29 -4.24 13.64 0.55
CA ILE A 29 -4.98 13.38 1.79
C ILE A 29 -3.98 12.96 2.85
N HIS A 30 -4.14 13.46 4.08
CA HIS A 30 -3.38 12.97 5.23
C HIS A 30 -3.93 11.61 5.64
N LEU A 31 -3.14 10.56 5.41
CA LEU A 31 -3.47 9.20 5.77
C LEU A 31 -2.75 8.82 7.06
N LYS A 32 -3.46 8.14 7.97
CA LYS A 32 -2.89 7.51 9.16
C LYS A 32 -3.31 6.05 9.20
N ALA A 33 -2.36 5.12 9.09
CA ALA A 33 -2.62 3.68 9.13
C ALA A 33 -1.36 2.92 9.59
N HIS A 34 -1.53 1.81 10.29
CA HIS A 34 -0.44 0.93 10.74
C HIS A 34 0.71 1.67 11.45
N GLY A 35 0.37 2.65 12.31
CA GLY A 35 1.35 3.44 13.06
C GLY A 35 2.10 4.50 12.24
N LYS A 36 1.79 4.66 10.96
CA LYS A 36 2.42 5.62 10.04
C LYS A 36 1.44 6.74 9.68
N GLU A 37 1.98 7.91 9.34
CA GLU A 37 1.19 9.01 8.79
C GLU A 37 1.94 9.82 7.74
N ALA A 38 1.23 10.19 6.66
CA ALA A 38 1.76 11.05 5.61
C ALA A 38 0.64 11.64 4.74
N CYS A 39 0.91 12.78 4.10
CA CYS A 39 0.14 13.23 2.94
C CYS A 39 0.49 12.35 1.74
N VAL A 40 -0.53 11.71 1.16
CA VAL A 40 -0.40 10.86 -0.03
C VAL A 40 -1.38 11.30 -1.11
N ASP A 41 -1.02 11.03 -2.37
CA ASP A 41 -1.86 11.32 -3.53
C ASP A 41 -3.26 10.75 -3.29
N ARG A 42 -4.28 11.61 -3.45
CA ARG A 42 -5.68 11.25 -3.25
C ARG A 42 -5.99 9.95 -4.01
N GLY A 43 -5.57 9.80 -5.27
CA GLY A 43 -5.81 8.58 -6.06
C GLY A 43 -5.31 7.26 -5.45
N ILE A 44 -4.17 7.27 -4.74
CA ILE A 44 -3.52 6.05 -4.22
C ILE A 44 -3.73 5.85 -2.70
N ALA A 45 -4.37 6.80 -2.01
CA ALA A 45 -4.45 6.81 -0.54
C ALA A 45 -5.02 5.50 0.03
N GLY A 46 -6.04 4.92 -0.61
CA GLY A 46 -6.63 3.67 -0.14
C GLY A 46 -5.72 2.45 -0.25
N LEU A 47 -4.91 2.41 -1.31
CA LEU A 47 -3.89 1.38 -1.52
C LEU A 47 -2.73 1.52 -0.54
N LEU A 48 -2.30 2.76 -0.29
CA LEU A 48 -1.18 3.06 0.62
C LEU A 48 -1.45 2.57 2.05
N GLY A 49 -2.70 2.67 2.52
CA GLY A 49 -3.08 2.12 3.82
C GLY A 49 -2.80 0.61 3.91
N SER A 50 -3.15 -0.14 2.86
CA SER A 50 -2.92 -1.60 2.82
C SER A 50 -1.45 -1.95 2.60
N LEU A 51 -0.72 -1.17 1.79
CA LEU A 51 0.72 -1.34 1.60
C LEU A 51 1.49 -1.12 2.90
N TRP A 52 1.08 -0.15 3.73
CA TRP A 52 1.73 0.13 5.02
C TRP A 52 1.62 -1.00 6.03
N ALA A 53 0.73 -1.97 5.83
CA ALA A 53 0.67 -3.19 6.61
C ALA A 53 1.85 -4.15 6.33
N VAL A 54 2.43 -4.08 5.14
CA VAL A 54 3.46 -5.02 4.66
C VAL A 54 4.75 -4.35 4.19
N CYS A 55 4.78 -3.02 4.15
CA CYS A 55 5.86 -2.24 3.56
C CYS A 55 6.07 -0.89 4.25
N ASP A 56 7.33 -0.56 4.50
CA ASP A 56 7.77 0.80 4.84
C ASP A 56 8.06 1.55 3.54
N THR A 57 7.06 2.27 3.03
CA THR A 57 7.22 3.06 1.81
C THR A 57 7.90 4.38 2.14
N ARG A 58 9.01 4.69 1.46
CA ARG A 58 9.73 5.97 1.58
C ARG A 58 9.06 7.10 0.79
N SER A 59 8.39 6.76 -0.31
CA SER A 59 7.70 7.70 -1.18
C SER A 59 6.61 6.99 -2.00
N CYS A 60 5.58 7.74 -2.38
CA CYS A 60 4.56 7.31 -3.33
C CYS A 60 3.92 8.52 -4.04
N CYS A 61 3.75 8.45 -5.36
CA CYS A 61 3.02 9.43 -6.16
C CYS A 61 2.54 8.78 -7.47
N GLU A 62 1.64 9.45 -8.15
CA GLU A 62 1.35 9.24 -9.57
C GLU A 62 2.32 10.09 -10.42
N ASP A 63 2.86 9.51 -11.50
CA ASP A 63 3.62 10.25 -12.51
C ASP A 63 2.70 10.92 -13.55
N GLU A 64 3.27 11.72 -14.45
CA GLU A 64 2.51 12.44 -15.49
C GLU A 64 1.80 11.51 -16.48
N GLY A 65 2.19 10.23 -16.54
CA GLY A 65 1.58 9.20 -17.38
C GLY A 65 0.50 8.37 -16.67
N GLY A 66 0.06 8.80 -15.48
CA GLY A 66 -0.96 8.09 -14.68
C GLY A 66 -0.43 6.82 -14.02
N ARG A 67 0.90 6.62 -13.97
CA ARG A 67 1.52 5.47 -13.34
C ARG A 67 1.84 5.81 -11.90
N ALA A 68 1.31 5.03 -10.97
CA ALA A 68 1.68 5.11 -9.58
C ALA A 68 3.02 4.41 -9.34
N TYR A 69 3.78 4.92 -8.37
CA TYR A 69 4.96 4.23 -7.88
C TYR A 69 4.99 4.21 -6.36
N VAL A 70 5.67 3.20 -5.81
CA VAL A 70 6.02 3.11 -4.39
C VAL A 70 7.49 2.74 -4.26
N VAL A 71 8.16 3.36 -3.28
CA VAL A 71 9.56 3.07 -2.97
C VAL A 71 9.62 2.25 -1.69
N PRO A 72 9.59 0.91 -1.75
CA PRO A 72 9.77 0.06 -0.58
C PRO A 72 11.21 0.12 -0.04
N THR A 73 11.42 -0.41 1.16
CA THR A 73 12.76 -0.84 1.58
C THR A 73 13.17 -2.11 0.82
N ALA A 74 14.46 -2.44 0.80
CA ALA A 74 14.95 -3.68 0.19
C ALA A 74 14.29 -4.92 0.80
N GLU A 75 14.05 -4.90 2.11
CA GLU A 75 13.45 -6.01 2.87
C GLU A 75 11.96 -6.19 2.57
N THR A 76 11.25 -5.12 2.21
CA THR A 76 9.80 -5.13 2.00
C THR A 76 9.38 -5.09 0.52
N CYS A 77 10.33 -5.13 -0.41
CA CYS A 77 10.06 -5.01 -1.85
C CYS A 77 9.22 -6.19 -2.38
N ASP A 78 9.56 -7.42 -1.98
CA ASP A 78 8.83 -8.62 -2.42
C ASP A 78 7.40 -8.64 -1.86
N ALA A 79 7.23 -8.32 -0.58
CA ALA A 79 5.92 -8.26 0.06
C ALA A 79 5.01 -7.20 -0.59
N ALA A 80 5.55 -6.02 -0.90
CA ALA A 80 4.83 -4.97 -1.62
C ALA A 80 4.44 -5.40 -3.03
N THR A 81 5.35 -6.04 -3.76
CA THR A 81 5.10 -6.54 -5.14
C THR A 81 4.02 -7.63 -5.15
N GLN A 82 4.05 -8.55 -4.19
CA GLN A 82 3.04 -9.60 -4.06
C GLN A 82 1.66 -9.02 -3.73
N LEU A 83 1.58 -8.05 -2.81
CA LEU A 83 0.30 -7.38 -2.49
C LEU A 83 -0.29 -6.73 -3.74
N LEU A 84 0.50 -5.94 -4.47
CA LEU A 84 0.05 -5.29 -5.72
C LEU A 84 -0.40 -6.30 -6.77
N SER A 85 0.29 -7.44 -6.87
CA SER A 85 -0.06 -8.53 -7.79
C SER A 85 -1.38 -9.20 -7.39
N SER A 86 -1.63 -9.41 -6.10
CA SER A 86 -2.89 -9.96 -5.60
C SER A 86 -4.10 -9.06 -5.91
N LEU A 87 -3.87 -7.74 -5.98
CA LEU A 87 -4.85 -6.75 -6.39
C LEU A 87 -4.96 -6.61 -7.93
N ARG A 88 -4.24 -7.43 -8.70
CA ARG A 88 -4.18 -7.43 -10.17
C ARG A 88 -3.66 -6.12 -10.77
N LEU A 89 -2.75 -5.43 -10.07
CA LEU A 89 -2.16 -4.15 -10.51
C LEU A 89 -0.89 -4.27 -11.36
N HIS A 90 -0.45 -5.49 -11.68
CA HIS A 90 0.68 -5.80 -12.57
C HIS A 90 1.93 -4.94 -12.32
N PRO A 91 2.55 -5.04 -11.13
CA PRO A 91 3.69 -4.22 -10.77
C PRO A 91 4.95 -4.54 -11.61
N THR A 92 5.74 -3.52 -11.91
CA THR A 92 7.08 -3.62 -12.52
C THR A 92 8.10 -3.02 -11.56
N VAL A 93 9.17 -3.74 -11.26
CA VAL A 93 10.26 -3.26 -10.38
C VAL A 93 11.40 -2.73 -11.23
N VAL A 94 11.81 -1.48 -10.99
CA VAL A 94 12.98 -0.85 -11.63
C VAL A 94 13.77 -0.14 -10.54
N ASP A 95 15.04 -0.51 -10.36
CA ASP A 95 15.95 0.08 -9.36
C ASP A 95 15.38 0.16 -7.94
N GLY A 96 14.64 -0.89 -7.52
CA GLY A 96 14.00 -0.96 -6.20
C GLY A 96 12.74 -0.10 -6.05
N ILE A 97 12.25 0.51 -7.13
CA ILE A 97 10.99 1.24 -7.19
C ILE A 97 9.95 0.35 -7.86
N ILE A 98 8.78 0.22 -7.24
CA ILE A 98 7.68 -0.56 -7.80
C ILE A 98 6.71 0.38 -8.50
N TYR A 99 6.59 0.22 -9.81
CA TYR A 99 5.69 0.97 -10.66
C TYR A 99 4.45 0.13 -11.01
N PHE A 100 3.28 0.75 -11.06
CA PHE A 100 2.03 0.09 -11.44
C PHE A 100 1.03 1.11 -11.98
N ARG A 101 0.00 0.63 -12.68
CA ARG A 101 -1.12 1.49 -13.11
C ARG A 101 -2.32 1.23 -12.24
N LEU A 102 -2.94 2.31 -11.78
CA LEU A 102 -4.26 2.22 -11.16
C LEU A 102 -5.31 2.11 -12.28
N PRO A 103 -6.26 1.16 -12.19
CA PRO A 103 -7.47 1.19 -13.00
C PRO A 103 -8.24 2.48 -12.75
N ASP A 104 -8.91 3.04 -13.77
CA ASP A 104 -9.72 4.27 -13.62
C ASP A 104 -10.82 4.15 -12.55
N ALA A 105 -11.27 2.91 -12.29
CA ALA A 105 -12.24 2.57 -11.28
C ALA A 105 -11.67 2.55 -9.85
N PHE A 106 -10.35 2.62 -9.68
CA PHE A 106 -9.68 2.59 -8.38
C PHE A 106 -9.70 3.99 -7.77
N ARG A 107 -10.68 4.25 -6.91
CA ARG A 107 -10.86 5.56 -6.26
C ARG A 107 -11.02 5.38 -4.76
N LEU A 108 -10.20 6.08 -3.99
CA LEU A 108 -10.32 6.59 -2.60
C LEU A 108 -11.25 5.96 -1.56
N ASP A 109 -12.45 5.63 -1.96
CA ASP A 109 -13.43 4.93 -1.17
C ASP A 109 -13.12 3.40 -1.19
N ASP A 110 -12.22 2.98 -2.07
CA ASP A 110 -11.73 1.62 -2.26
C ASP A 110 -10.82 1.08 -1.15
N VAL A 111 -10.61 1.76 -0.02
CA VAL A 111 -10.01 1.07 1.15
C VAL A 111 -10.85 -0.16 1.49
N GLU A 112 -12.18 0.00 1.45
CA GLU A 112 -13.10 -1.09 1.71
C GLU A 112 -13.13 -2.10 0.55
N GLN A 113 -13.00 -1.65 -0.70
CA GLN A 113 -12.89 -2.56 -1.85
C GLN A 113 -11.58 -3.34 -1.86
N VAL A 114 -10.45 -2.72 -1.50
CA VAL A 114 -9.14 -3.36 -1.32
C VAL A 114 -9.25 -4.36 -0.18
N ARG A 115 -9.84 -3.98 0.95
CA ARG A 115 -10.11 -4.87 2.07
C ARG A 115 -10.99 -6.06 1.64
N GLN A 116 -12.09 -5.82 0.92
CA GLN A 116 -12.99 -6.86 0.42
C GLN A 116 -12.31 -7.79 -0.61
N ARG A 117 -11.47 -7.26 -1.51
CA ARG A 117 -10.69 -8.07 -2.45
C ARG A 117 -9.67 -8.95 -1.73
N LEU A 118 -9.11 -8.48 -0.62
CA LEU A 118 -8.28 -9.29 0.26
C LEU A 118 -9.09 -10.29 1.12
N GLN A 119 -10.42 -10.10 1.26
CA GLN A 119 -11.32 -10.89 2.13
C GLN A 119 -12.33 -11.81 1.39
N GLY A 120 -12.35 -11.87 0.05
CA GLY A 120 -13.38 -12.60 -0.73
C GLY A 120 -13.47 -14.12 -0.49
N PRO A 121 -14.45 -14.86 -1.06
CA PRO A 121 -14.75 -16.26 -0.74
C PRO A 121 -13.72 -17.30 -1.25
N ALA A 122 -12.79 -16.87 -2.11
CA ALA A 122 -11.54 -17.59 -2.44
C ALA A 122 -10.32 -16.90 -1.79
N GLY A 123 -10.59 -16.20 -0.69
CA GLY A 123 -9.68 -15.35 0.05
C GLY A 123 -8.64 -16.23 0.69
N ILE A 124 -7.47 -16.26 0.09
CA ILE A 124 -6.27 -16.55 0.84
C ILE A 124 -6.22 -15.45 1.91
N GLN A 125 -6.70 -15.73 3.12
CA GLN A 125 -6.39 -14.96 4.30
C GLN A 125 -4.87 -15.07 4.48
N VAL A 126 -4.13 -14.20 3.80
CA VAL A 126 -2.70 -14.07 4.02
C VAL A 126 -2.55 -13.27 5.30
N THR A 127 -2.56 -13.99 6.41
CA THR A 127 -2.22 -13.39 7.71
C THR A 127 -0.71 -13.24 7.72
N TRP A 128 -0.21 -12.01 7.80
CA TRP A 128 1.21 -11.73 7.90
C TRP A 128 1.54 -11.53 9.37
N ARG A 129 2.62 -12.17 9.84
CA ARG A 129 3.14 -11.93 11.19
C ARG A 129 4.56 -11.40 11.13
N LEU A 130 4.90 -10.53 12.06
CA LEU A 130 6.29 -10.17 12.31
C LEU A 130 6.92 -11.28 13.17
N ASN A 131 7.98 -11.92 12.69
CA ASN A 131 8.69 -12.92 13.47
C ASN A 131 9.69 -12.28 14.44
N SER A 132 10.30 -13.10 15.30
CA SER A 132 11.26 -12.64 16.32
C SER A 132 12.54 -12.01 15.74
N ALA A 133 12.82 -12.20 14.45
CA ALA A 133 13.91 -11.55 13.74
C ALA A 133 13.49 -10.23 13.07
N GLY A 134 12.25 -9.78 13.25
CA GLY A 134 11.71 -8.58 12.61
C GLY A 134 11.30 -8.77 11.15
N VAL A 135 11.29 -10.01 10.64
CA VAL A 135 10.92 -10.33 9.27
C VAL A 135 9.41 -10.58 9.20
N ILE A 136 8.74 -9.96 8.22
CA ILE A 136 7.34 -10.20 7.93
C ILE A 136 7.22 -11.53 7.18
N GLU A 137 6.59 -12.52 7.80
CA GLU A 137 6.40 -13.85 7.21
C GLU A 137 4.91 -14.18 7.06
N LYS A 138 4.62 -14.99 6.03
CA LYS A 138 3.27 -15.49 5.76
C LYS A 138 2.91 -16.55 6.80
N VAL A 139 1.82 -16.31 7.54
CA VAL A 139 1.18 -17.34 8.36
C VAL A 139 0.34 -18.20 7.43
N ALA A 140 0.65 -19.49 7.37
CA ALA A 140 -0.20 -20.44 6.68
C ALA A 140 -1.61 -20.39 7.30
N PRO A 141 -2.68 -20.39 6.48
CA PRO A 141 -4.02 -20.49 7.02
C PRO A 141 -4.10 -21.77 7.87
N ALA A 142 -4.71 -21.68 9.05
CA ALA A 142 -4.98 -22.85 9.86
C ALA A 142 -5.74 -23.85 8.98
N SER A 143 -5.17 -25.04 8.78
CA SER A 143 -5.89 -26.12 8.13
C SER A 143 -7.11 -26.42 8.99
N ASP A 144 -8.31 -26.34 8.41
CA ASP A 144 -9.53 -26.77 9.10
C ASP A 144 -9.28 -28.17 9.67
N PRO A 145 -9.59 -28.43 10.95
CA PRO A 145 -9.54 -29.79 11.47
C PRO A 145 -10.52 -30.62 10.64
N ALA A 146 -9.98 -31.66 9.99
CA ALA A 146 -10.76 -32.61 9.21
C ALA A 146 -12.04 -33.00 9.97
N THR A 147 -13.18 -32.76 9.35
CA THR A 147 -14.47 -33.26 9.81
C THR A 147 -14.33 -34.77 10.01
N PRO A 148 -14.59 -35.33 11.20
CA PRO A 148 -14.53 -36.78 11.37
C PRO A 148 -15.66 -37.41 10.56
N ASP A 149 -15.28 -38.32 9.66
CA ASP A 149 -16.21 -39.19 8.93
C ASP A 149 -17.13 -39.87 9.94
N THR A 150 -18.42 -39.56 9.85
CA THR A 150 -19.45 -40.31 10.57
C THR A 150 -19.95 -41.39 9.62
N GLU A 151 -19.39 -42.59 9.75
CA GLU A 151 -19.98 -43.82 9.21
C GLU A 151 -21.38 -44.02 9.83
N ASN A 152 -22.38 -44.22 8.97
CA ASN A 152 -23.48 -45.17 9.19
C ASN A 152 -24.18 -45.51 7.87
#